data_AF-A0AA39LXA7-F1
#
_entry.id   AF-A0AA39LXA7-F1
#
_cell.length_a   1.000
_cell.length_b   1.000
_cell.length_c   1.000
_cell.angle_alpha   90.00
_cell.angle_beta   90.00
_cell.angle_gamma   90.00
#
_symmetry.space_group_name_H-M   'P 1'
#
loop_
_entity.id
_entity.type
_entity.pdbx_description
1 polymer ?
#
loop_
_entity_poly.entity_id
_entity_poly.type
_entity_poly.pdbx_seq_one_letter_code
_entity_poly.pdbx_strand_id
1 'polypeptide(L)'
;MFPFCLTVCLLLLIADVSSLGCGTNETFSTCHSACPQTCDPDSWTATCPFACRKGCGCPYEFVMHEGGCMHVRDCPDIVVVPSETHNEIRATRTKIGIFNRR
;
A
#
# COMPACT_ATOMS: atom_id res chain seq x y z
N MET A 1 -0.86 -49.52 10.89
CA MET A 1 -1.47 -48.26 11.35
C MET A 1 -0.43 -47.56 12.22
N PHE A 2 0.37 -46.62 11.75
CA PHE A 2 0.30 -45.21 12.18
C PHE A 2 1.20 -44.23 11.35
N PRO A 3 1.77 -44.55 10.15
CA PRO A 3 2.56 -43.55 9.42
C PRO A 3 1.69 -42.44 8.82
N PHE A 4 0.39 -42.73 8.60
CA PHE A 4 -0.59 -41.77 8.10
C PHE A 4 -0.82 -40.58 9.04
N CYS A 5 -0.65 -40.77 10.35
CA CYS A 5 -0.86 -39.68 11.32
C CYS A 5 0.28 -38.66 11.26
N LEU A 6 1.52 -39.13 11.07
CA LEU A 6 2.69 -38.27 10.86
C LEU A 6 2.64 -37.53 9.52
N THR A 7 2.19 -38.20 8.45
CA THR A 7 2.05 -37.55 7.14
C THR A 7 0.90 -36.55 7.13
N VAL A 8 -0.21 -36.82 7.82
CA VAL A 8 -1.31 -35.86 7.98
C VAL A 8 -0.87 -34.68 8.84
N CYS A 9 -0.14 -34.89 9.93
CA CYS A 9 0.47 -33.79 10.70
C CYS A 9 1.45 -32.96 9.86
N LEU A 10 2.32 -33.61 9.07
CA LEU A 10 3.27 -32.90 8.20
C LEU A 10 2.55 -32.09 7.12
N LEU A 11 1.47 -32.62 6.55
CA LEU A 11 0.61 -31.94 5.58
C LEU A 11 -0.18 -30.77 6.19
N LEU A 12 -0.64 -30.90 7.44
CA LEU A 12 -1.32 -29.82 8.17
C LEU A 12 -0.34 -28.71 8.58
N LEU A 13 0.90 -29.04 8.94
CA LEU A 13 1.93 -28.03 9.28
C LEU A 13 2.36 -27.16 8.08
N ILE A 14 2.24 -27.66 6.86
CA ILE A 14 2.55 -26.90 5.63
C ILE A 14 1.34 -26.18 5.03
N ALA A 15 0.12 -26.45 5.51
CA ALA A 15 -1.11 -25.84 4.96
C ALA A 15 -1.43 -24.45 5.54
N ASP A 16 -0.76 -24.00 6.61
CA ASP A 16 -1.02 -22.73 7.30
C ASP A 16 0.08 -21.66 7.10
N VAL A 17 0.88 -21.74 6.03
CA VAL A 17 1.90 -20.72 5.73
C VAL A 17 1.40 -19.69 4.71
N SER A 18 0.13 -19.30 4.79
CA SER A 18 -0.43 -18.35 3.81
C SER A 18 -0.18 -16.87 4.14
N SER A 19 0.09 -16.48 5.39
CA SER A 19 0.48 -15.10 5.73
C SER A 19 0.81 -14.96 7.22
N LEU A 20 2.03 -15.34 7.63
CA LEU A 20 2.55 -14.92 8.95
C LEU A 20 3.32 -13.59 8.86
N GLY A 21 3.30 -12.96 7.68
CA GLY A 21 4.12 -11.81 7.36
C GLY A 21 3.34 -10.52 7.36
N CYS A 22 2.44 -10.33 6.37
CA CYS A 22 1.73 -9.08 6.08
C CYS A 22 0.47 -9.33 5.23
N GLY A 23 -0.44 -8.35 5.16
CA GLY A 23 -1.65 -8.41 4.33
C GLY A 23 -1.39 -8.46 2.82
N THR A 24 -2.46 -8.45 2.03
CA THR A 24 -2.38 -8.54 0.57
C THR A 24 -1.57 -7.36 -0.01
N ASN A 25 -0.51 -7.68 -0.79
CA ASN A 25 0.44 -6.73 -1.37
C ASN A 25 1.21 -5.86 -0.36
N GLU A 26 1.24 -6.26 0.91
CA GLU A 26 2.09 -5.62 1.91
C GLU A 26 3.44 -6.34 2.01
N THR A 27 4.49 -5.58 2.28
CA THR A 27 5.84 -6.11 2.48
C THR A 27 6.32 -5.80 3.88
N PHE A 28 6.93 -6.79 4.53
CA PHE A 28 7.57 -6.57 5.82
C PHE A 28 8.86 -5.78 5.62
N SER A 29 8.96 -4.63 6.27
CA SER A 29 10.18 -3.83 6.29
C SER A 29 10.57 -3.46 7.72
N THR A 30 11.86 -3.36 7.96
CA THR A 30 12.40 -2.82 9.21
C THR A 30 12.22 -1.30 9.31
N CYS A 31 12.08 -0.63 8.17
CA CYS A 31 11.75 0.77 8.07
C CYS A 31 10.72 1.00 6.96
N HIS A 32 9.48 1.20 7.36
CA HIS A 32 8.45 1.79 6.52
C HIS A 32 8.22 3.25 6.94
N SER A 33 7.68 4.09 6.06
CA SER A 33 7.35 5.48 6.39
C SER A 33 6.40 5.53 7.58
N ALA A 34 6.65 6.40 8.58
CA ALA A 34 5.76 6.57 9.71
C ALA A 34 4.33 6.96 9.28
N CYS A 35 4.20 7.68 8.17
CA CYS A 35 2.93 8.06 7.56
C CYS A 35 2.75 7.22 6.29
N PRO A 36 1.80 6.28 6.25
CA PRO A 36 1.49 5.55 5.04
C PRO A 36 0.87 6.52 4.01
N GLN A 37 1.35 6.45 2.78
CA GLN A 37 0.77 7.18 1.66
C GLN A 37 -0.56 6.54 1.28
N THR A 38 -1.57 7.34 0.96
CA THR A 38 -2.90 6.86 0.53
C THR A 38 -3.20 7.37 -0.87
N CYS A 39 -4.32 6.96 -1.48
CA CYS A 39 -4.78 7.58 -2.73
C CYS A 39 -5.17 9.07 -2.57
N ASP A 40 -5.16 9.62 -1.35
CA ASP A 40 -5.39 11.04 -1.14
C ASP A 40 -4.11 11.86 -1.40
N PRO A 41 -4.12 12.80 -2.36
CA PRO A 41 -2.93 13.59 -2.69
C PRO A 41 -2.49 14.52 -1.57
N ASP A 42 -3.38 14.88 -0.63
CA ASP A 42 -3.01 15.68 0.54
C ASP A 42 -2.06 14.89 1.44
N SER A 43 -2.20 13.55 1.48
CA SER A 43 -1.30 12.67 2.24
C SER A 43 0.15 12.69 1.73
N TRP A 44 0.37 13.08 0.47
CA TRP A 44 1.70 13.10 -0.15
C TRP A 44 2.45 14.39 0.15
N THR A 45 1.71 15.44 0.48
CA THR A 45 2.24 16.75 0.84
C THR A 45 2.34 16.96 2.35
N ALA A 46 1.77 16.05 3.13
CA ALA A 46 1.81 16.09 4.58
C ALA A 46 3.27 15.99 5.06
N THR A 47 3.65 16.87 5.99
CA THR A 47 4.95 16.79 6.66
C THR A 47 4.98 15.52 7.51
N CYS A 48 5.70 14.50 7.05
CA CYS A 48 5.90 13.28 7.81
C CYS A 48 7.21 13.37 8.63
N PRO A 49 7.21 13.00 9.91
CA PRO A 49 8.45 12.92 10.68
C PRO A 49 9.42 11.91 10.05
N PHE A 50 10.73 12.17 10.19
CA PHE A 50 11.80 11.23 9.83
C PHE A 50 11.87 10.06 10.83
N ALA A 51 10.76 9.34 10.96
CA ALA A 51 10.62 8.17 11.80
C ALA A 51 10.24 6.97 10.93
N CYS A 52 10.84 5.83 11.25
CA CYS A 52 10.54 4.56 10.63
C CYS A 52 9.55 3.78 11.50
N ARG A 53 8.51 3.20 10.90
CA ARG A 53 7.69 2.16 11.55
C ARG A 53 8.15 0.78 11.07
N LYS A 54 8.47 -0.11 12.01
CA LYS A 54 8.81 -1.50 11.72
C LYS A 54 7.53 -2.32 11.58
N GLY A 55 7.45 -3.15 10.55
CA GLY A 55 6.30 -4.02 10.31
C GLY A 55 5.88 -4.03 8.85
N CYS A 56 4.60 -4.29 8.62
CA CYS A 56 4.01 -4.33 7.29
C CYS A 56 3.68 -2.95 6.78
N GLY A 57 3.96 -2.74 5.50
CA GLY A 57 3.55 -1.55 4.79
C GLY A 57 3.58 -1.76 3.29
N CYS A 58 3.13 -0.75 2.56
CA CYS A 58 3.11 -0.81 1.10
C CYS A 58 4.52 -0.71 0.53
N PRO A 59 4.85 -1.44 -0.54
CA PRO A 59 6.12 -1.23 -1.23
C PRO A 59 6.21 0.16 -1.89
N TYR A 60 7.39 0.51 -2.38
CA TYR A 60 7.62 1.77 -3.11
C TYR A 60 6.70 1.86 -4.35
N GLU A 61 6.11 3.04 -4.63
CA GLU A 61 5.04 3.28 -5.63
C GLU A 61 3.66 2.67 -5.32
N PHE A 62 3.48 2.07 -4.13
CA PHE A 62 2.19 1.57 -3.68
C PHE A 62 1.63 2.44 -2.56
N VAL A 63 0.33 2.64 -2.59
CA VAL A 63 -0.41 3.43 -1.61
C VAL A 63 -1.51 2.58 -0.97
N MET A 64 -1.82 2.88 0.28
CA MET A 64 -2.87 2.22 1.02
C MET A 64 -4.24 2.74 0.57
N HIS A 65 -5.13 1.84 0.16
CA HIS A 65 -6.49 2.16 -0.23
C HIS A 65 -7.42 0.99 0.11
N GLU A 66 -8.55 1.26 0.77
CA GLU A 66 -9.58 0.25 1.12
C GLU A 66 -9.01 -1.00 1.84
N GLY A 67 -7.96 -0.83 2.65
CA GLY A 67 -7.36 -1.92 3.43
C GLY A 67 -6.34 -2.79 2.67
N GLY A 68 -5.93 -2.39 1.47
CA GLY A 68 -4.87 -3.04 0.71
C GLY A 68 -3.90 -2.06 0.05
N CYS A 69 -2.74 -2.56 -0.36
CA CYS A 69 -1.80 -1.79 -1.15
C CYS A 69 -2.12 -1.92 -2.64
N MET A 70 -2.34 -0.79 -3.29
CA MET A 70 -2.52 -0.68 -4.74
C MET A 70 -1.46 0.22 -5.34
N HIS A 71 -1.20 0.04 -6.64
CA HIS A 71 -0.26 0.91 -7.33
C HIS A 71 -0.83 2.32 -7.38
N VAL A 72 0.00 3.33 -7.15
CA VAL A 72 -0.44 4.73 -7.10
C VAL A 72 -1.23 5.14 -8.36
N ARG A 73 -0.88 4.59 -9.52
CA ARG A 73 -1.55 4.85 -10.81
C ARG A 73 -2.97 4.32 -10.91
N ASP A 74 -3.34 3.35 -10.07
CA ASP A 74 -4.65 2.70 -10.08
C ASP A 74 -5.66 3.40 -9.15
N CYS A 75 -5.25 4.49 -8.49
CA CYS A 75 -6.14 5.27 -7.64
C CYS A 75 -7.27 5.93 -8.46
N PRO A 76 -8.55 5.80 -8.03
CA PRO A 76 -9.70 6.24 -8.82
C PRO A 76 -9.83 7.77 -8.97
N ASP A 77 -9.27 8.54 -8.04
CA ASP A 77 -9.52 9.99 -7.91
C ASP A 77 -8.29 10.88 -8.23
N ILE A 78 -7.19 10.30 -8.70
CA ILE A 78 -6.00 11.06 -9.06
C ILE A 78 -5.83 11.15 -10.57
N VAL A 79 -5.61 12.36 -11.08
CA VAL A 79 -4.98 12.51 -12.39
C VAL A 79 -3.51 12.78 -12.15
N VAL A 80 -2.70 11.89 -12.70
CA VAL A 80 -1.26 12.06 -12.69
C VAL A 80 -0.91 13.09 -13.75
N VAL A 81 -0.78 14.34 -13.32
CA VAL A 81 -0.31 15.41 -14.20
C VAL A 81 1.22 15.36 -14.26
N PRO A 82 1.84 15.26 -15.45
CA PRO A 82 3.27 15.53 -15.58
C PRO A 82 3.48 17.01 -15.23
N SER A 83 4.17 17.29 -14.11
CA SER A 83 4.43 18.67 -13.71
C SER A 83 5.62 19.21 -14.53
N GLU A 84 5.44 20.27 -15.31
CA GLU A 84 6.44 20.78 -16.25
C GLU A 84 7.57 21.63 -15.61
N THR A 85 7.85 21.49 -14.31
CA THR A 85 9.00 22.19 -13.71
C THR A 85 9.63 21.32 -12.63
N HIS A 86 10.82 20.81 -12.96
CA HIS A 86 11.48 19.64 -12.37
C HIS A 86 10.70 18.34 -12.56
N ASN A 87 11.43 17.30 -12.95
CA ASN A 87 10.97 16.00 -13.43
C ASN A 87 10.25 15.17 -12.33
N GLU A 88 9.16 15.70 -11.77
CA GLU A 88 8.41 15.15 -10.64
C GLU A 88 6.95 14.90 -11.05
N ILE A 89 6.48 13.69 -10.80
CA ILE A 89 5.12 13.25 -11.06
C ILE A 89 4.28 13.57 -9.82
N ARG A 90 3.41 14.60 -9.87
CA ARG A 90 2.54 14.96 -8.75
C ARG A 90 1.10 14.56 -9.04
N ALA A 91 0.48 13.76 -8.17
CA ALA A 91 -0.96 13.58 -8.24
C ALA A 91 -1.67 14.81 -7.71
N THR A 92 -2.73 15.19 -8.41
CA THR A 92 -3.66 16.20 -7.94
C THR A 92 -5.05 15.61 -7.96
N ARG A 93 -5.88 16.01 -6.98
CA ARG A 93 -7.28 15.61 -6.95
C ARG A 93 -7.97 16.27 -8.13
N THR A 94 -8.45 15.46 -9.05
CA THR A 94 -9.23 15.97 -10.16
C THR A 94 -10.61 16.32 -9.66
N LYS A 95 -10.88 17.62 -9.56
CA LYS A 95 -12.17 18.16 -9.14
C LYS A 95 -13.23 17.97 -10.23
N ILE A 96 -13.44 16.76 -10.74
CA ILE A 96 -14.54 16.46 -11.66
C ILE A 96 -15.74 16.06 -10.80
N GLY A 97 -16.52 17.08 -10.41
CA GLY A 97 -17.67 16.93 -9.53
C GLY A 97 -18.33 18.24 -9.09
N ILE A 98 -18.68 19.10 -10.05
CA ILE A 98 -19.75 20.14 -10.01
C ILE A 98 -19.55 21.36 -9.07
N PHE A 99 -19.41 22.58 -9.63
CA PHE A 99 -20.42 23.67 -9.60
C PHE A 99 -19.79 25.02 -10.02
N ASN A 100 -20.32 25.55 -11.12
CA ASN A 100 -20.26 26.93 -11.62
C ASN A 100 -20.02 28.02 -10.55
N ARG A 101 -19.04 28.90 -10.74
CA ARG A 101 -19.13 30.28 -10.25
C ARG A 101 -18.95 31.24 -11.43
N ARG A 102 -20.04 31.97 -11.68
CA ARG A 102 -20.11 33.19 -12.49
C ARG A 102 -19.11 34.23 -12.00
#